data_AF-A0A968IZS1-F1
#
_entry.id   AF-A0A968IZS1-F1
#
_cell.length_a   1.000
_cell.length_b   1.000
_cell.length_c   1.000
_cell.angle_alpha   90.00
_cell.angle_beta   90.00
_cell.angle_gamma   90.00
#
_symmetry.space_group_name_H-M   'P 1'
#
loop_
_entity.id
_entity.type
_entity.pdbx_description
1 polymer ?
#
loop_
_entity_poly.entity_id
_entity_poly.type
_entity_poly.pdbx_seq_one_letter_code
_entity_poly.pdbx_strand_id
1 'polypeptide(L)'
;MFMYRCLSCSLALLLASGFWTQAAHSQPQLDPGSSRLLESSELEEVQALIPTATILETQSFRVKLQGQGMGSFVAAQSPPPDPAQLQLYWIQADEITSLPQPEDTQSWTLFSLDAVVFTELDFDGLADVYIISRHLTGIGPTGADPFPWVTFYLQQPDGGFEVDPDLSRQVSERGVGTVSEVETILRAELRYLP
;
A
#
# COMPACT_ATOMS: atom_id res chain seq x y z
N MET A 1 36.67 -72.04 29.24
CA MET A 1 37.96 -72.46 28.65
C MET A 1 38.22 -71.56 27.44
N PHE A 2 39.30 -70.75 27.50
CA PHE A 2 39.92 -69.86 26.49
C PHE A 2 39.04 -68.79 25.78
N MET A 3 39.21 -67.48 26.01
CA MET A 3 40.25 -66.55 25.50
C MET A 3 40.46 -66.59 23.97
N TYR A 4 40.20 -65.48 23.25
CA TYR A 4 41.22 -64.59 22.64
C TYR A 4 40.64 -63.54 21.65
N ARG A 5 41.17 -62.30 21.79
CA ARG A 5 41.57 -61.25 20.80
C ARG A 5 40.95 -61.25 19.37
N CYS A 6 40.36 -60.13 18.90
CA CYS A 6 40.98 -58.89 18.38
C CYS A 6 41.75 -59.09 17.04
N LEU A 7 41.23 -58.55 15.92
CA LEU A 7 41.95 -57.59 15.05
C LEU A 7 41.06 -57.03 13.91
N SER A 8 41.40 -55.78 13.59
CA SER A 8 40.92 -54.85 12.56
C SER A 8 40.82 -55.39 11.12
N CYS A 9 39.89 -54.86 10.33
CA CYS A 9 40.19 -54.46 8.95
C CYS A 9 39.21 -53.39 8.45
N SER A 10 39.72 -52.17 8.29
CA SER A 10 39.06 -51.06 7.60
C SER A 10 38.87 -51.38 6.12
N LEU A 11 37.71 -51.01 5.56
CA LEU A 11 37.62 -50.62 4.16
C LEU A 11 36.48 -49.60 4.00
N ALA A 12 36.87 -48.36 3.70
CA ALA A 12 35.96 -47.31 3.30
C ALA A 12 35.43 -47.60 1.89
N LEU A 13 34.12 -47.46 1.68
CA LEU A 13 33.53 -47.36 0.35
C LEU A 13 32.52 -46.21 0.31
N LEU A 14 32.69 -45.37 -0.70
CA LEU A 14 31.99 -44.11 -0.92
C LEU A 14 30.47 -44.26 -1.07
N LEU A 15 29.76 -43.30 -0.51
CA LEU A 15 28.33 -43.05 -0.71
C LEU A 15 28.09 -42.44 -2.10
N ALA A 16 27.17 -43.04 -2.85
CA ALA A 16 26.43 -42.39 -3.93
C ALA A 16 24.96 -42.79 -3.79
N SER A 17 24.23 -42.07 -2.94
CA SER A 17 22.77 -42.22 -2.79
C SER A 17 22.08 -41.04 -3.48
N GLY A 18 21.27 -41.38 -4.47
CA GLY A 18 20.44 -40.45 -5.23
C GLY A 18 19.52 -39.63 -4.34
N PHE A 19 19.52 -38.32 -4.60
CA PHE A 19 18.55 -37.39 -4.05
C PHE A 19 17.26 -37.49 -4.87
N TRP A 20 16.21 -37.96 -4.24
CA TRP A 20 14.84 -37.65 -4.63
C TRP A 20 14.60 -36.20 -4.22
N THR A 21 14.48 -35.29 -5.18
CA THR A 21 14.05 -33.91 -4.90
C THR A 21 12.54 -33.92 -4.71
N GLN A 22 12.10 -34.00 -3.45
CA GLN A 22 10.74 -33.68 -3.09
C GLN A 22 10.54 -32.18 -3.34
N ALA A 23 9.69 -31.84 -4.30
CA ALA A 23 9.28 -30.46 -4.54
C ALA A 23 8.57 -29.94 -3.29
N ALA A 24 9.33 -29.22 -2.45
CA ALA A 24 8.77 -28.41 -1.40
C ALA A 24 7.87 -27.37 -2.06
N HIS A 25 6.56 -27.55 -1.91
CA HIS A 25 5.58 -26.49 -2.09
C HIS A 25 5.93 -25.40 -1.08
N SER A 26 6.78 -24.47 -1.51
CA SER A 26 7.14 -23.29 -0.76
C SER A 26 5.94 -22.36 -0.86
N GLN A 27 5.01 -22.46 0.08
CA GLN A 27 4.04 -21.40 0.29
C GLN A 27 4.83 -20.14 0.67
N PRO A 28 4.67 -19.01 -0.02
CA PRO A 28 5.40 -17.79 0.31
C PRO A 28 4.95 -17.30 1.69
N GLN A 29 5.93 -17.19 2.59
CA GLN A 29 5.79 -16.59 3.90
C GLN A 29 5.58 -15.08 3.72
N LEU A 30 4.41 -14.56 4.10
CA LEU A 30 4.05 -13.15 3.94
C LEU A 30 4.72 -12.27 5.01
N ASP A 31 5.43 -11.23 4.55
CA ASP A 31 6.09 -10.19 5.36
C ASP A 31 5.06 -9.23 6.00
N PRO A 32 5.33 -8.64 7.18
CA PRO A 32 4.52 -7.54 7.71
C PRO A 32 4.77 -6.30 6.84
N GLY A 33 3.84 -6.07 5.89
CA GLY A 33 4.01 -5.11 4.79
C GLY A 33 3.56 -5.65 3.42
N SER A 34 3.01 -6.87 3.35
CA SER A 34 2.53 -7.44 2.09
C SER A 34 1.26 -6.74 1.59
N SER A 35 1.41 -5.80 0.68
CA SER A 35 0.34 -5.42 -0.24
C SER A 35 0.44 -6.23 -1.53
N ARG A 36 -0.70 -6.51 -2.14
CA ARG A 36 -0.80 -6.99 -3.53
C ARG A 36 -1.95 -6.31 -4.22
N LEU A 37 -1.96 -6.27 -5.55
CA LEU A 37 -3.14 -5.82 -6.29
C LEU A 37 -4.34 -6.71 -5.97
N LEU A 38 -5.53 -6.13 -6.09
CA LEU A 38 -6.78 -6.91 -6.03
C LEU A 38 -6.87 -7.87 -7.22
N GLU A 39 -7.31 -9.08 -6.95
CA GLU A 39 -7.62 -10.08 -7.97
C GLU A 39 -8.95 -9.75 -8.65
N SER A 40 -9.22 -10.29 -9.84
CA SER A 40 -10.45 -9.97 -10.59
C SER A 40 -11.73 -10.26 -9.80
N SER A 41 -11.78 -11.34 -9.01
CA SER A 41 -12.94 -11.63 -8.16
C SER A 41 -13.09 -10.61 -7.02
N GLU A 42 -11.99 -10.17 -6.41
CA GLU A 42 -12.02 -9.15 -5.36
C GLU A 42 -12.43 -7.79 -5.95
N LEU A 43 -12.00 -7.47 -7.17
CA LEU A 43 -12.43 -6.27 -7.88
C LEU A 43 -13.93 -6.29 -8.18
N GLU A 44 -14.49 -7.43 -8.60
CA GLU A 44 -15.94 -7.59 -8.81
C GLU A 44 -16.73 -7.41 -7.51
N GLU A 45 -16.27 -8.00 -6.41
CA GLU A 45 -16.88 -7.85 -5.08
C GLU A 45 -16.83 -6.39 -4.62
N VAL A 46 -15.68 -5.74 -4.71
CA VAL A 46 -15.52 -4.32 -4.37
C VAL A 46 -16.39 -3.44 -5.28
N GLN A 47 -16.45 -3.71 -6.58
CA GLN A 47 -17.25 -2.92 -7.51
C GLN A 47 -18.75 -3.01 -7.20
N ALA A 48 -19.22 -4.16 -6.69
CA ALA A 48 -20.59 -4.33 -6.23
C ALA A 48 -20.91 -3.49 -4.98
N LEU A 49 -19.90 -3.24 -4.13
CA LEU A 49 -20.01 -2.41 -2.92
C LEU A 49 -20.01 -0.90 -3.25
N ILE A 50 -19.29 -0.48 -4.29
CA ILE A 50 -19.21 0.92 -4.75
C ILE A 50 -19.67 1.08 -6.22
N PRO A 51 -20.94 0.79 -6.54
CA PRO A 51 -21.42 0.60 -7.92
C PRO A 51 -21.38 1.85 -8.80
N THR A 52 -21.26 3.04 -8.21
CA THR A 52 -21.22 4.30 -8.94
C THR A 52 -19.81 4.78 -9.26
N ALA A 53 -18.80 4.28 -8.55
CA ALA A 53 -17.42 4.73 -8.73
C ALA A 53 -16.69 3.82 -9.73
N THR A 54 -15.73 4.38 -10.46
CA THR A 54 -14.84 3.61 -11.34
C THR A 54 -13.56 3.27 -10.60
N ILE A 55 -13.30 1.99 -10.34
CA ILE A 55 -12.11 1.55 -9.60
C ILE A 55 -10.84 1.79 -10.41
N LEU A 56 -9.81 2.34 -9.76
CA LEU A 56 -8.44 2.42 -10.25
C LEU A 56 -7.72 1.13 -9.87
N GLU A 57 -7.87 0.09 -10.70
CA GLU A 57 -7.40 -1.28 -10.39
C GLU A 57 -5.90 -1.33 -10.03
N THR A 58 -5.08 -0.56 -10.74
CA THR A 58 -3.62 -0.50 -10.53
C THR A 58 -3.19 0.22 -9.26
N GLN A 59 -4.12 0.90 -8.59
CA GLN A 59 -3.92 1.64 -7.34
C GLN A 59 -4.86 1.13 -6.23
N SER A 60 -5.34 -0.11 -6.36
CA SER A 60 -6.18 -0.77 -5.37
C SER A 60 -5.51 -2.05 -4.91
N PHE A 61 -5.45 -2.24 -3.59
CA PHE A 61 -4.58 -3.23 -2.96
C PHE A 61 -5.29 -4.04 -1.90
N ARG A 62 -5.05 -5.34 -1.89
CA ARG A 62 -5.21 -6.16 -0.70
C ARG A 62 -4.00 -5.93 0.20
N VAL A 63 -4.22 -5.45 1.42
CA VAL A 63 -3.13 -5.07 2.33
C VAL A 63 -3.48 -5.38 3.77
N LYS A 64 -2.47 -5.71 4.57
CA LYS A 64 -2.59 -5.80 6.02
C LYS A 64 -2.08 -4.51 6.66
N LEU A 65 -2.99 -3.69 7.19
CA LEU A 65 -2.65 -2.49 7.94
C LEU A 65 -2.43 -2.81 9.42
N GLN A 66 -1.43 -2.16 10.00
CA GLN A 66 -1.20 -2.23 11.45
C GLN A 66 -2.36 -1.53 12.16
N GLY A 67 -2.99 -2.20 13.12
CA GLY A 67 -4.18 -1.69 13.83
C GLY A 67 -5.54 -2.08 13.23
N GLN A 68 -5.66 -2.31 11.92
CA GLN A 68 -6.93 -2.73 11.28
C GLN A 68 -6.93 -4.19 10.78
N GLY A 69 -5.76 -4.76 10.53
CA GLY A 69 -5.63 -6.12 10.00
C GLY A 69 -5.77 -6.16 8.48
N MET A 70 -6.27 -7.28 7.95
CA MET A 70 -6.35 -7.50 6.50
C MET A 70 -7.61 -6.86 5.92
N GLY A 71 -7.44 -6.04 4.89
CA GLY A 71 -8.54 -5.43 4.15
C GLY A 71 -8.12 -5.03 2.74
N SER A 72 -9.01 -4.32 2.06
CA SER A 72 -8.81 -3.81 0.72
C SER A 72 -8.77 -2.28 0.76
N PHE A 73 -7.65 -1.69 0.37
CA PHE A 73 -7.56 -0.28 0.05
C PHE A 73 -7.97 -0.09 -1.41
N VAL A 74 -8.96 0.76 -1.67
CA VAL A 74 -9.56 0.92 -2.99
C VAL A 74 -9.48 2.38 -3.38
N ALA A 75 -8.78 2.65 -4.47
CA ALA A 75 -8.82 3.95 -5.13
C ALA A 75 -9.85 3.90 -6.26
N ALA A 76 -10.69 4.92 -6.36
CA ALA A 76 -11.72 5.03 -7.38
C ALA A 76 -11.90 6.48 -7.83
N GLN A 77 -12.58 6.67 -8.95
CA GLN A 77 -12.98 7.96 -9.47
C GLN A 77 -14.49 8.14 -9.36
N SER A 78 -14.92 9.35 -8.98
CA SER A 78 -16.33 9.73 -9.00
C SER A 78 -16.91 9.58 -10.43
N PRO A 79 -18.20 9.23 -10.54
CA PRO A 79 -18.86 9.18 -11.84
C PRO A 79 -19.01 10.58 -12.46
N PRO A 80 -19.06 10.69 -13.79
CA PRO A 80 -19.55 11.90 -14.46
C PRO A 80 -20.98 12.25 -14.00
N PRO A 81 -21.41 13.53 -14.03
CA PRO A 81 -20.77 14.69 -14.67
C PRO A 81 -19.85 15.51 -13.75
N ASP A 82 -19.64 15.07 -12.51
CA ASP A 82 -18.76 15.77 -11.59
C ASP A 82 -17.32 15.77 -12.13
N PRO A 83 -16.48 16.74 -11.73
CA PRO A 83 -15.04 16.62 -11.91
C PRO A 83 -14.62 15.21 -11.44
N ALA A 84 -13.81 14.51 -12.23
CA ALA A 84 -13.32 13.19 -11.83
C ALA A 84 -12.51 13.35 -10.54
N GLN A 85 -13.11 13.07 -9.39
CA GLN A 85 -12.51 13.23 -8.08
C GLN A 85 -11.99 11.89 -7.59
N LEU A 86 -10.86 11.91 -6.89
CA LEU A 86 -10.35 10.73 -6.21
C LEU A 86 -11.25 10.39 -5.02
N GLN A 87 -11.73 9.16 -4.99
CA GLN A 87 -12.43 8.56 -3.86
C GLN A 87 -11.58 7.40 -3.35
N LEU A 88 -11.34 7.36 -2.04
CA LEU A 88 -10.53 6.33 -1.41
C LEU A 88 -11.38 5.61 -0.36
N TYR A 89 -11.29 4.29 -0.35
CA TYR A 89 -12.03 3.44 0.57
C TYR A 89 -11.11 2.43 1.24
N TRP A 90 -11.35 2.20 2.53
CA TRP A 90 -10.93 1.01 3.24
C TRP A 90 -12.12 0.05 3.33
N ILE A 91 -11.95 -1.19 2.87
CA ILE A 91 -13.00 -2.20 2.88
C ILE A 91 -12.53 -3.43 3.64
N GLN A 92 -13.29 -3.83 4.64
CA GLN A 92 -12.98 -5.00 5.48
C GLN A 92 -14.22 -5.84 5.74
N ALA A 93 -14.15 -7.12 5.34
CA ALA A 93 -15.28 -8.05 5.26
C ALA A 93 -16.40 -7.54 4.33
N ASP A 94 -17.22 -6.61 4.79
CA ASP A 94 -18.27 -5.91 4.03
C ASP A 94 -18.48 -4.46 4.52
N GLU A 95 -17.66 -3.99 5.47
CA GLU A 95 -17.71 -2.63 5.98
C GLU A 95 -16.86 -1.72 5.10
N ILE A 96 -17.45 -0.60 4.67
CA ILE A 96 -16.82 0.39 3.81
C ILE A 96 -16.58 1.65 4.64
N THR A 97 -15.32 1.99 4.82
CA THR A 97 -14.90 3.27 5.41
C THR A 97 -14.34 4.14 4.30
N SER A 98 -15.03 5.24 3.96
CA SER A 98 -14.47 6.25 3.06
C SER A 98 -13.36 7.00 3.79
N LEU A 99 -12.21 7.16 3.16
CA LEU A 99 -11.22 8.12 3.62
C LEU A 99 -11.75 9.54 3.32
N PRO A 100 -11.47 10.53 4.19
CA PRO A 100 -11.96 11.88 4.01
C PRO A 100 -11.40 12.55 2.75
N GLN A 101 -12.21 13.36 2.07
CA GLN A 101 -11.75 14.16 0.94
C GLN A 101 -10.99 15.41 1.43
N PRO A 102 -9.74 15.65 0.99
CA PRO A 102 -9.00 16.84 1.40
C PRO A 102 -9.61 18.12 0.82
N GLU A 103 -9.78 19.15 1.65
CA GLU A 103 -10.34 20.45 1.25
C GLU A 103 -9.55 21.09 0.09
N ASP A 104 -8.21 21.01 0.13
CA ASP A 104 -7.34 21.56 -0.91
C ASP A 104 -7.69 21.00 -2.31
N THR A 105 -8.05 19.72 -2.39
CA THR A 105 -8.28 19.01 -3.66
C THR A 105 -9.75 18.94 -4.09
N GLN A 106 -10.68 19.41 -3.26
CA GLN A 106 -12.13 19.20 -3.48
C GLN A 106 -12.64 19.82 -4.78
N SER A 107 -12.03 20.92 -5.24
CA SER A 107 -12.43 21.60 -6.48
C SER A 107 -11.64 21.14 -7.72
N TRP A 108 -10.66 20.27 -7.55
CA TRP A 108 -9.76 19.87 -8.63
C TRP A 108 -10.22 18.57 -9.29
N THR A 109 -9.83 18.40 -10.55
CA THR A 109 -10.03 17.16 -11.29
C THR A 109 -8.78 16.29 -11.15
N LEU A 110 -8.96 15.05 -10.71
CA LEU A 110 -7.90 14.04 -10.72
C LEU A 110 -7.46 13.78 -12.16
N PHE A 111 -6.18 13.95 -12.41
CA PHE A 111 -5.52 13.56 -13.65
C PHE A 111 -4.94 12.14 -13.54
N SER A 112 -4.24 11.85 -12.45
CA SER A 112 -3.68 10.53 -12.17
C SER A 112 -3.47 10.32 -10.67
N LEU A 113 -3.51 9.05 -10.24
CA LEU A 113 -2.98 8.62 -8.95
C LEU A 113 -1.67 7.88 -9.22
N ASP A 114 -0.56 8.47 -8.82
CA ASP A 114 0.79 8.02 -9.19
C ASP A 114 1.33 7.01 -8.16
N ALA A 115 1.00 7.19 -6.88
CA ALA A 115 1.43 6.28 -5.81
C ALA A 115 0.46 6.24 -4.64
N VAL A 116 0.44 5.09 -3.95
CA VAL A 116 -0.17 4.86 -2.64
C VAL A 116 0.89 4.19 -1.77
N VAL A 117 1.12 4.72 -0.58
CA VAL A 117 2.12 4.22 0.36
C VAL A 117 1.48 4.00 1.72
N PHE A 118 1.77 2.84 2.30
CA PHE A 118 1.35 2.45 3.64
C PHE A 118 2.58 2.48 4.56
N THR A 119 2.57 3.33 5.60
CA THR A 119 3.70 3.48 6.52
C THR A 119 3.24 4.08 7.83
N GLU A 120 3.97 3.87 8.92
CA GLU A 120 3.77 4.59 10.18
C GLU A 120 4.46 5.96 10.08
N LEU A 121 3.73 7.06 10.18
CA LEU A 121 4.25 8.43 10.04
C LEU A 121 4.39 9.15 11.38
N ASP A 122 3.50 8.91 12.33
CA ASP A 122 3.46 9.62 13.61
C ASP A 122 3.91 8.78 14.82
N PHE A 123 4.31 7.53 14.57
CA PHE A 123 4.80 6.56 15.55
C PHE A 123 3.79 6.18 16.64
N ASP A 124 2.50 6.20 16.33
CA ASP A 124 1.44 5.78 17.23
C ASP A 124 1.20 4.25 17.24
N GLY A 125 1.93 3.50 16.41
CA GLY A 125 1.77 2.07 16.23
C GLY A 125 0.65 1.67 15.28
N LEU A 126 0.10 2.59 14.49
CA LEU A 126 -0.88 2.36 13.42
C LEU A 126 -0.23 2.58 12.04
N ALA A 127 -0.87 2.08 10.99
CA ALA A 127 -0.37 2.27 9.63
C ALA A 127 -1.12 3.41 8.94
N ASP A 128 -0.41 4.49 8.66
CA ASP A 128 -0.92 5.62 7.91
C ASP A 128 -0.83 5.36 6.40
N VAL A 129 -1.53 6.20 5.65
CA VAL A 129 -1.50 6.19 4.19
C VAL A 129 -1.08 7.55 3.69
N TYR A 130 -0.18 7.60 2.71
CA TYR A 130 -0.06 8.79 1.87
C TYR A 130 -0.14 8.44 0.41
N ILE A 131 -0.65 9.38 -0.36
CA ILE A 131 -0.80 9.25 -1.81
C ILE A 131 -0.06 10.35 -2.52
N ILE A 132 0.34 10.07 -3.76
CA ILE A 132 0.82 11.09 -4.70
C ILE A 132 -0.12 11.07 -5.87
N SER A 133 -0.77 12.19 -6.12
CA SER A 133 -1.77 12.35 -7.18
C SER A 133 -1.46 13.58 -8.00
N ARG A 134 -1.90 13.60 -9.26
CA ARG A 134 -1.83 14.78 -10.12
C ARG A 134 -3.23 15.31 -10.37
N HIS A 135 -3.35 16.62 -10.35
CA HIS A 135 -4.64 17.31 -10.46
C HIS A 135 -4.60 18.39 -11.53
N LEU A 136 -5.79 18.71 -12.04
CA LEU A 136 -6.08 19.84 -12.90
C LEU A 136 -7.00 20.80 -12.15
N THR A 137 -6.67 22.09 -12.12
CA THR A 137 -7.60 23.09 -11.54
C THR A 137 -8.78 23.38 -12.48
N GLY A 138 -8.68 23.04 -13.77
CA GLY A 138 -9.71 23.23 -14.78
C GLY A 138 -9.93 24.70 -15.22
N ILE A 139 -9.41 25.68 -14.48
CA ILE A 139 -9.62 27.11 -14.72
C ILE A 139 -8.29 27.86 -14.74
N GLY A 140 -8.17 28.83 -15.66
CA GLY A 140 -7.03 29.73 -15.77
C GLY A 140 -5.96 29.29 -16.78
N PRO A 141 -4.87 30.07 -16.95
CA PRO A 141 -3.85 29.81 -17.96
C PRO A 141 -3.16 28.45 -17.83
N THR A 142 -3.06 27.93 -16.61
CA THR A 142 -2.46 26.62 -16.26
C THR A 142 -3.52 25.59 -15.87
N GLY A 143 -4.80 25.86 -16.15
CA GLY A 143 -5.90 24.99 -15.70
C GLY A 143 -5.91 23.59 -16.30
N ALA A 144 -5.21 23.42 -17.43
CA ALA A 144 -5.03 22.16 -18.12
C ALA A 144 -3.67 21.50 -17.85
N ASP A 145 -2.79 22.11 -17.03
CA ASP A 145 -1.47 21.58 -16.72
C ASP A 145 -1.53 20.75 -15.42
N PRO A 146 -1.29 19.42 -15.46
CA PRO A 146 -1.33 18.61 -14.26
C PRO A 146 -0.20 18.95 -13.30
N PHE A 147 -0.54 19.19 -12.03
CA PHE A 147 0.43 19.41 -10.95
C PHE A 147 0.32 18.33 -9.87
N PRO A 148 1.42 17.94 -9.22
CA PRO A 148 1.38 16.93 -8.17
C PRO A 148 0.82 17.50 -6.86
N TRP A 149 0.17 16.64 -6.09
CA TRP A 149 -0.30 16.89 -4.74
C TRP A 149 -0.16 15.61 -3.92
N VAL A 150 0.42 15.76 -2.72
CA VAL A 150 0.62 14.70 -1.74
C VAL A 150 -0.41 14.87 -0.63
N THR A 151 -1.14 13.80 -0.33
CA THR A 151 -2.12 13.80 0.77
C THR A 151 -1.73 12.73 1.78
N PHE A 152 -1.67 13.12 3.05
CA PHE A 152 -1.41 12.24 4.18
C PHE A 152 -2.71 11.95 4.95
N TYR A 153 -2.93 10.67 5.24
CA TYR A 153 -4.07 10.13 5.98
C TYR A 153 -3.55 9.39 7.20
N LEU A 154 -3.79 9.96 8.38
CA LEU A 154 -3.42 9.36 9.66
C LEU A 154 -4.50 8.43 10.14
N GLN A 155 -4.15 7.17 10.41
CA GLN A 155 -5.10 6.20 10.93
C GLN A 155 -5.49 6.57 12.36
N GLN A 156 -6.78 6.44 12.68
CA GLN A 156 -7.28 6.72 14.03
C GLN A 156 -7.48 5.42 14.82
N PRO A 157 -7.42 5.46 16.17
CA PRO A 157 -7.63 4.29 17.02
C PRO A 157 -9.01 3.62 16.87
N ASP A 158 -10.00 4.33 16.35
CA ASP A 158 -11.36 3.82 16.09
C ASP A 158 -11.49 3.14 14.70
N GLY A 159 -10.41 3.09 13.91
CA GLY A 159 -10.39 2.51 12.57
C GLY A 159 -10.71 3.53 11.46
N GLY A 160 -10.92 4.80 11.78
CA GLY A 160 -11.04 5.88 10.80
C GLY A 160 -9.69 6.32 10.23
N PHE A 161 -9.75 7.30 9.33
CA PHE A 161 -8.60 8.04 8.84
C PHE A 161 -8.91 9.54 8.90
N GLU A 162 -7.91 10.35 9.24
CA GLU A 162 -7.97 11.81 9.19
C GLU A 162 -6.92 12.35 8.24
N VAL A 163 -7.25 13.39 7.46
CA VAL A 163 -6.24 14.07 6.64
C VAL A 163 -5.36 14.93 7.56
N ASP A 164 -4.04 14.92 7.35
CA ASP A 164 -3.15 15.95 7.88
C ASP A 164 -2.96 17.05 6.81
N PRO A 165 -3.76 18.14 6.83
CA PRO A 165 -3.72 19.16 5.80
C PRO A 165 -2.44 19.99 5.84
N ASP A 166 -1.85 20.16 7.02
CA ASP A 166 -0.64 20.98 7.19
C ASP A 166 0.58 20.24 6.64
N LEU A 167 0.71 18.95 6.92
CA LEU A 167 1.77 18.13 6.34
C LEU A 167 1.59 17.98 4.82
N SER A 168 0.36 17.73 4.37
CA SER A 168 0.01 17.61 2.94
C SER A 168 0.40 18.86 2.17
N ARG A 169 0.05 20.04 2.68
CA ARG A 169 0.41 21.32 2.06
C ARG A 169 1.91 21.59 2.10
N GLN A 170 2.55 21.40 3.25
CA GLN A 170 4.00 21.62 3.39
C GLN A 170 4.78 20.78 2.37
N VAL A 171 4.47 19.49 2.23
CA VAL A 171 5.16 18.62 1.27
C VAL A 171 4.81 19.00 -0.16
N SER A 172 3.53 19.24 -0.47
CA SER A 172 3.06 19.52 -1.83
C SER A 172 3.58 20.84 -2.39
N GLU A 173 3.73 21.88 -1.56
CA GLU A 173 4.25 23.19 -1.98
C GLU A 173 5.71 23.14 -2.47
N ARG A 174 6.44 22.05 -2.17
CA ARG A 174 7.78 21.79 -2.72
C ARG A 174 7.75 21.20 -4.13
N GLY A 175 6.56 20.87 -4.66
CA GLY A 175 6.37 20.38 -6.02
C GLY A 175 6.84 18.94 -6.25
N VAL A 176 6.89 18.12 -5.19
CA VAL A 176 7.35 16.73 -5.27
C VAL A 176 6.33 15.82 -5.94
N GLY A 177 6.81 14.87 -6.75
CA GLY A 177 5.96 13.98 -7.54
C GLY A 177 6.32 12.50 -7.40
N THR A 178 7.27 12.15 -6.54
CA THR A 178 7.73 10.77 -6.36
C THR A 178 7.84 10.38 -4.89
N VAL A 179 7.67 9.08 -4.61
CA VAL A 179 7.81 8.50 -3.26
C VAL A 179 9.17 8.85 -2.65
N SER A 180 10.25 8.73 -3.43
CA SER A 180 11.61 9.03 -2.95
C SER A 180 11.81 10.49 -2.54
N GLU A 181 11.18 11.43 -3.24
CA GLU A 181 11.25 12.86 -2.89
C GLU A 181 10.47 13.15 -1.60
N VAL A 182 9.26 12.56 -1.47
CA VAL A 182 8.44 12.67 -0.25
C VAL A 182 9.20 12.11 0.95
N GLU A 183 9.74 10.89 0.85
CA GLU A 183 10.52 10.28 1.94
C GLU A 183 11.75 11.10 2.33
N THR A 184 12.41 11.74 1.35
CA THR A 184 13.55 12.61 1.61
C THR A 184 13.14 13.81 2.46
N ILE A 185 12.01 14.46 2.13
CA ILE A 185 11.49 15.59 2.92
C ILE A 185 11.09 15.13 4.33
N LEU A 186 10.35 14.02 4.43
CA LEU A 186 9.88 13.49 5.71
C LEU A 186 11.03 13.16 6.66
N ARG A 187 12.12 12.56 6.14
CA ARG A 187 13.31 12.22 6.96
C ARG A 187 14.20 13.43 7.24
N ALA A 188 14.58 14.17 6.20
CA ALA A 188 15.65 15.16 6.30
C ALA A 188 15.18 16.51 6.85
N GLU A 189 13.95 16.91 6.54
CA GLU A 189 13.46 18.25 6.85
C GLU A 189 12.45 18.24 8.00
N LEU A 190 11.50 17.31 7.97
CA LEU A 190 10.38 17.30 8.90
C LEU A 190 10.56 16.35 10.09
N ARG A 191 11.51 15.39 9.99
CA ARG A 191 11.82 14.38 11.02
C ARG A 191 10.63 13.49 11.42
N TYR A 192 9.74 13.22 10.46
CA TYR A 192 8.62 12.31 10.60
C TYR A 192 9.03 10.84 10.41
N LEU A 193 10.18 10.59 9.80
CA LEU A 193 10.73 9.25 9.62
C LEU A 193 12.14 9.21 10.22
N PRO A 194 12.56 8.09 10.84
CA PRO A 194 13.85 7.98 11.51
C PRO A 194 15.04 8.01 10.53
#